data_AF-A0A815UWN9-F1
#
_entry.id   AF-A0A815UWN9-F1
#
_cell.length_a   1.000
_cell.length_b   1.000
_cell.length_c   1.000
_cell.angle_alpha   90.00
_cell.angle_beta   90.00
_cell.angle_gamma   90.00
#
_symmetry.space_group_name_H-M   'P 1'
#
loop_
_entity.id
_entity.type
_entity.pdbx_description
1 polymer ?
#
loop_
_entity_poly.entity_id
_entity_poly.type
_entity_poly.pdbx_seq_one_letter_code
_entity_poly.pdbx_strand_id
1 'polypeptide(L)'
;MINRFSPPPIHCQLWFANLRIPVVTSAIYHYSWRKKWGYTSDEFLQPYLITCPIRPANSSTNRTLIPKSVSLIETYCSNATNNLPIRYNQQFITKKEDFAVCVKGLDFMHTDISVRLVEWIELLYILGVKKIFFYQFDVHPNISKVLNYYQSRQLVQVTKISLPGTLPNLPGLRHSFLESHRPVKRQNEIIPYNDCLYNNLYSVQYIIPLDTDEIIIPLIHQDWSQLMTAVRKVSQTQEESHYASYEVRSVYFFDDVNYNDTNKPSAANISHTLGIPSYLHMLQHVYRSGTYLKVGWYAKSFFNTDHAVTIHNHILLNCFGRCTKYRINNTLAHVQHYRKDCVKELQKVCQNTYRKHILLDTSIWKYKAESMQKTSNVLTQLGLLTL
;
A
#
# COMPACT_ATOMS: atom_id res chain seq x y z
N MET A 1 11.88 -2.33 13.51
CA MET A 1 11.41 -1.38 14.54
C MET A 1 12.44 -1.31 15.65
N ILE A 2 12.57 -0.17 16.31
CA ILE A 2 13.61 0.10 17.32
C ILE A 2 12.94 0.65 18.58
N ASN A 3 13.35 0.22 19.77
CA ASN A 3 12.76 0.64 21.06
C ASN A 3 13.23 2.02 21.57
N ARG A 4 13.58 2.93 20.65
CA ARG A 4 14.09 4.27 20.97
C ARG A 4 13.89 5.20 19.79
N PHE A 5 13.54 6.44 20.09
CA PHE A 5 13.32 7.52 19.12
C PHE A 5 14.61 8.19 18.65
N SER A 6 15.70 8.05 19.41
CA SER A 6 17.03 8.46 18.97
C SER A 6 18.00 7.31 19.16
N PRO A 7 18.08 6.37 18.21
CA PRO A 7 19.00 5.25 18.32
C PRO A 7 20.47 5.70 18.31
N PRO A 8 21.35 5.02 19.06
CA PRO A 8 22.78 5.31 19.00
C PRO A 8 23.31 4.99 17.58
N PRO A 9 24.42 5.63 17.18
CA PRO A 9 25.11 5.27 15.96
C PRO A 9 25.45 3.78 15.93
N ILE A 10 25.30 3.17 14.75
CA ILE A 10 25.70 1.79 14.49
C ILE A 10 26.50 1.76 13.18
N HIS A 11 27.26 0.69 12.99
CA HIS A 11 28.03 0.45 11.78
C HIS A 11 27.55 -0.82 11.08
N CYS A 12 27.63 -0.83 9.76
CA CYS A 12 27.42 -2.01 8.95
C CYS A 12 28.77 -2.68 8.66
N GLN A 13 28.90 -3.97 9.01
CA GLN A 13 29.98 -4.83 8.54
C GLN A 13 29.53 -5.55 7.28
N LEU A 14 30.09 -5.17 6.13
CA LEU A 14 29.75 -5.70 4.82
C LEU A 14 30.78 -6.76 4.41
N TRP A 15 30.31 -7.98 4.16
CA TRP A 15 31.16 -9.11 3.76
C TRP A 15 31.07 -9.34 2.26
N PHE A 16 32.23 -9.49 1.61
CA PHE A 16 32.34 -9.71 0.17
C PHE A 16 33.03 -11.04 -0.10
N ALA A 17 32.63 -11.74 -1.18
CA ALA A 17 33.20 -13.04 -1.52
C ALA A 17 34.73 -13.00 -1.74
N ASN A 18 35.26 -11.88 -2.24
CA ASN A 18 36.65 -11.73 -2.62
C ASN A 18 37.50 -11.00 -1.57
N LEU A 19 36.94 -10.67 -0.40
CA LEU A 19 37.63 -9.95 0.66
C LEU A 19 37.70 -10.80 1.93
N ARG A 20 38.87 -10.83 2.58
CA ARG A 20 39.09 -11.56 3.84
C ARG A 20 38.63 -10.79 5.08
N ILE A 21 38.46 -9.47 4.96
CA ILE A 21 38.10 -8.56 6.04
C ILE A 21 36.82 -7.82 5.61
N PRO A 22 35.84 -7.62 6.51
CA PRO A 22 34.63 -6.88 6.18
C PRO A 22 34.93 -5.40 5.94
N VAL A 23 34.18 -4.78 5.03
CA VAL A 23 34.17 -3.32 4.90
C VAL A 23 33.21 -2.74 5.91
N VAL A 24 33.69 -1.85 6.77
CA VAL A 24 32.88 -1.20 7.80
C VAL A 24 32.48 0.20 7.36
N THR A 25 31.19 0.50 7.43
CA THR A 25 30.63 1.83 7.10
C THR A 25 29.63 2.26 8.16
N SER A 26 29.47 3.56 8.40
CA SER A 26 28.43 4.06 9.30
C SER A 26 27.05 3.83 8.69
N ALA A 27 26.14 3.27 9.46
CA ALA A 27 24.76 3.10 9.03
C ALA A 27 24.02 4.44 9.07
N ILE A 28 23.02 4.58 8.20
CA ILE A 28 22.14 5.75 8.15
C ILE A 28 20.72 5.31 8.53
N TYR A 29 20.16 5.96 9.53
CA TYR A 29 18.78 5.78 9.96
C TYR A 29 17.85 6.72 9.18
N HIS A 30 16.89 6.15 8.47
CA HIS A 30 15.78 6.88 7.85
C HIS A 30 14.53 6.68 8.69
N TYR A 31 14.18 7.70 9.48
CA TYR A 31 12.97 7.65 10.29
C TYR A 31 11.75 7.57 9.38
N SER A 32 10.94 6.54 9.58
CA SER A 32 9.84 6.21 8.67
C SER A 32 8.50 6.57 9.28
N TRP A 33 8.41 7.71 9.96
CA TRP A 33 7.17 8.24 10.53
C TRP A 33 7.23 9.77 10.57
N ARG A 34 6.07 10.45 10.68
CA ARG A 34 6.07 11.91 10.87
C ARG A 34 5.89 12.25 12.33
N LYS A 35 6.84 13.02 12.89
CA LYS A 35 6.81 13.48 14.30
C LYS A 35 5.47 14.12 14.70
N LYS A 36 4.86 14.90 13.80
CA LYS A 36 3.56 15.55 14.02
C LYS A 36 2.37 14.60 14.22
N TRP A 37 2.53 13.30 13.91
CA TRP A 37 1.51 12.28 14.15
C TRP A 37 1.58 11.69 15.57
N GLY A 38 2.55 12.10 16.38
CA GLY A 38 2.76 11.62 17.75
C GLY A 38 3.36 10.21 17.79
N TYR A 39 3.34 9.60 18.98
CA TYR A 39 3.90 8.26 19.25
C TYR A 39 5.40 8.18 18.96
N THR A 40 6.09 9.29 19.26
CA THR A 40 7.52 9.50 19.08
C THR A 40 8.22 9.58 20.42
N SER A 41 8.26 8.46 21.14
CA SER A 41 8.95 8.31 22.42
C SER A 41 9.55 6.90 22.52
N ASP A 42 10.43 6.70 23.49
CA ASP A 42 11.10 5.42 23.74
C ASP A 42 10.13 4.35 24.31
N GLU A 43 8.94 4.75 24.75
CA GLU A 43 7.86 3.84 25.17
C GLU A 43 7.30 3.01 24.01
N PHE A 44 7.44 3.51 22.78
CA PHE A 44 6.90 2.86 21.58
C PHE A 44 8.01 2.38 20.67
N LEU A 45 7.80 1.23 20.04
CA LEU A 45 8.64 0.77 18.95
C LEU A 45 8.55 1.74 17.77
N GLN A 46 9.71 2.24 17.33
CA GLN A 46 9.86 3.26 16.30
C GLN A 46 10.24 2.64 14.94
N PRO A 47 9.66 3.12 13.83
CA PRO A 47 9.96 2.62 12.49
C PRO A 47 11.17 3.34 11.88
N TYR A 48 12.19 2.56 11.54
CA TYR A 48 13.37 3.01 10.82
C TYR A 48 13.67 2.07 9.67
N LEU A 49 14.10 2.65 8.55
CA LEU A 49 14.89 1.95 7.56
C LEU A 49 16.36 2.23 7.86
N ILE A 50 17.17 1.19 7.94
CA ILE A 50 18.62 1.30 8.12
C ILE A 50 19.27 1.05 6.76
N THR A 51 20.12 1.98 6.32
CA THR A 51 20.86 1.86 5.06
C THR A 51 22.36 1.86 5.32
N CYS A 52 23.09 1.05 4.54
CA CYS A 52 24.53 0.90 4.63
C CYS A 52 25.17 1.41 3.34
N PRO A 53 25.82 2.59 3.35
CA PRO A 53 26.45 3.13 2.14
C PRO A 53 27.58 2.23 1.66
N ILE A 54 27.47 1.72 0.43
CA ILE A 54 28.52 0.94 -0.22
C ILE A 54 29.40 1.91 -1.01
N ARG A 55 30.67 2.04 -0.62
CA ARG A 55 31.64 2.81 -1.42
C ARG A 55 32.10 1.96 -2.60
N PRO A 56 32.20 2.50 -3.83
CA PRO A 56 32.76 1.77 -4.95
C PRO A 56 34.22 1.40 -4.65
N ALA A 57 34.56 0.13 -4.84
CA ALA A 57 35.81 -0.44 -4.34
C ALA A 57 37.07 -0.05 -5.15
N ASN A 58 36.93 0.64 -6.28
CA ASN A 58 38.01 1.29 -7.01
C ASN A 58 37.44 2.16 -8.15
N SER A 59 37.84 3.43 -8.22
CA SER A 59 37.44 4.39 -9.28
C SER A 59 37.89 4.00 -10.69
N SER A 60 38.82 3.03 -10.80
CA SER A 60 39.45 2.61 -12.05
C SER A 60 38.72 1.49 -12.80
N THR A 61 37.76 0.77 -12.18
CA THR A 61 37.08 -0.38 -12.83
C THR A 61 35.57 -0.22 -12.97
N ASN A 62 34.95 0.83 -12.43
CA ASN A 62 33.49 1.05 -12.40
C ASN A 62 32.65 -0.17 -11.93
N ARG A 63 33.27 -1.21 -11.35
CA ARG A 63 32.55 -2.39 -10.85
C ARG A 63 32.22 -2.16 -9.38
N THR A 64 30.95 -1.86 -9.12
CA THR A 64 30.39 -1.89 -7.76
C THR A 64 30.45 -3.33 -7.26
N LEU A 65 31.30 -3.60 -6.27
CA LEU A 65 31.28 -4.88 -5.56
C LEU A 65 29.97 -4.97 -4.77
N ILE A 66 29.30 -6.10 -4.89
CA ILE A 66 28.04 -6.38 -4.18
C ILE A 66 28.37 -7.24 -2.97
N PRO A 67 28.08 -6.77 -1.74
CA PRO A 67 28.32 -7.58 -0.56
C PRO A 67 27.39 -8.79 -0.55
N LYS A 68 27.87 -9.90 0.02
CA LYS A 68 27.12 -11.15 0.17
C LYS A 68 26.30 -11.18 1.45
N SER A 69 26.77 -10.51 2.49
CA SER A 69 26.05 -10.39 3.74
C SER A 69 26.41 -9.11 4.48
N VAL A 70 25.56 -8.73 5.43
CA VAL A 70 25.72 -7.56 6.28
C VAL A 70 25.40 -7.91 7.73
N SER A 71 26.20 -7.37 8.64
CA SER A 71 25.91 -7.36 10.07
C SER A 71 25.83 -5.93 10.60
N LEU A 72 25.08 -5.72 11.67
CA LEU A 72 25.02 -4.43 12.37
C LEU A 72 25.74 -4.54 13.71
N ILE A 73 26.67 -3.61 13.96
CA ILE A 73 27.48 -3.54 15.18
C ILE A 73 27.40 -2.15 15.81
N GLU A 74 27.46 -2.07 17.14
CA GLU A 74 27.48 -0.80 17.87
C GLU A 74 28.89 -0.20 17.93
N THR A 75 29.90 -1.04 18.12
CA THR A 75 31.30 -0.62 18.25
C THR A 75 32.10 -1.06 17.04
N TYR A 76 32.90 -0.15 16.49
CA TYR A 76 33.84 -0.43 15.41
C TYR A 76 34.71 -1.66 15.74
N CYS A 77 34.83 -2.60 14.80
CA CYS A 77 35.54 -3.88 14.97
C CYS A 77 34.97 -4.91 15.96
N SER A 78 33.76 -4.74 16.51
CA SER A 78 33.18 -5.80 17.35
C SER A 78 32.80 -7.05 16.54
N ASN A 79 32.75 -8.21 17.21
CA ASN A 79 32.28 -9.45 16.60
C ASN A 79 30.76 -9.40 16.39
N ALA A 80 30.32 -9.54 15.15
CA ALA A 80 28.90 -9.59 14.81
C ALA A 80 28.25 -10.95 15.12
N THR A 81 27.03 -10.92 15.64
CA THR A 81 26.19 -12.10 15.93
C THR A 81 24.94 -12.18 15.04
N ASN A 82 24.76 -11.24 14.11
CA ASN A 82 23.51 -10.96 13.41
C ASN A 82 23.69 -10.86 11.89
N ASN A 83 24.45 -11.78 11.29
CA ASN A 83 24.76 -11.75 9.86
C ASN A 83 23.52 -12.06 9.00
N LEU A 84 23.18 -11.14 8.10
CA LEU A 84 22.05 -11.27 7.17
C LEU A 84 22.54 -11.36 5.73
N PRO A 85 22.08 -12.33 4.93
CA PRO A 85 22.43 -12.42 3.52
C PRO A 85 21.81 -11.25 2.74
N ILE A 86 22.57 -10.69 1.80
CA ILE A 86 22.08 -9.64 0.91
C ILE A 86 21.37 -10.28 -0.28
N ARG A 87 20.14 -9.85 -0.51
CA ARG A 87 19.34 -10.24 -1.67
C ARG A 87 19.52 -9.20 -2.77
N TYR A 88 20.21 -9.58 -3.84
CA TYR A 88 20.41 -8.73 -5.01
C TYR A 88 19.82 -9.41 -6.25
N ASN A 89 18.57 -9.06 -6.55
CA ASN A 89 17.80 -9.72 -7.61
C ASN A 89 17.84 -9.00 -8.95
N GLN A 90 18.48 -7.82 -9.03
CA GLN A 90 18.50 -6.99 -10.24
C GLN A 90 19.05 -7.75 -11.46
N GLN A 91 20.05 -8.62 -11.26
CA GLN A 91 20.69 -9.38 -12.34
C GLN A 91 19.74 -10.35 -13.09
N PHE A 92 18.58 -10.68 -12.50
CA PHE A 92 17.59 -11.57 -13.10
C PHE A 92 16.43 -10.82 -13.76
N ILE A 93 16.42 -9.48 -13.69
CA ILE A 93 15.33 -8.67 -14.20
C ILE A 93 15.79 -7.88 -15.42
N THR A 94 15.20 -8.17 -16.57
CA THR A 94 15.47 -7.48 -17.84
C THR A 94 14.57 -6.26 -18.03
N LYS A 95 13.34 -6.30 -17.50
CA LYS A 95 12.35 -5.25 -17.60
C LYS A 95 11.48 -5.20 -16.34
N LYS A 96 11.18 -3.99 -15.87
CA LYS A 96 10.21 -3.76 -14.80
C LYS A 96 8.78 -3.92 -15.33
N GLU A 97 7.96 -4.60 -14.56
CA GLU A 97 6.50 -4.54 -14.67
C GLU A 97 6.01 -3.14 -14.27
N ASP A 98 4.87 -2.70 -14.82
CA ASP A 98 4.43 -1.32 -14.62
C ASP A 98 3.94 -1.08 -13.18
N PHE A 99 3.06 -1.95 -12.67
CA PHE A 99 2.30 -1.70 -11.43
C PHE A 99 2.21 -2.94 -10.54
N ALA A 100 2.46 -2.74 -9.24
CA ALA A 100 2.09 -3.69 -8.20
C ALA A 100 1.43 -2.99 -7.01
N VAL A 101 0.52 -3.71 -6.36
CA VAL A 101 -0.23 -3.22 -5.21
C VAL A 101 0.28 -3.87 -3.94
N CYS A 102 0.44 -3.07 -2.88
CA CYS A 102 0.84 -3.53 -1.56
C CYS A 102 -0.29 -3.27 -0.57
N VAL A 103 -0.74 -4.32 0.12
CA VAL A 103 -1.83 -4.21 1.10
C VAL A 103 -1.24 -4.29 2.50
N LYS A 104 -1.78 -3.53 3.46
CA LYS A 104 -1.39 -3.69 4.86
C LYS A 104 -1.66 -5.09 5.40
N GLY A 105 -1.17 -5.34 6.61
CA GLY A 105 -1.50 -6.54 7.38
C GLY A 105 -3.02 -6.72 7.51
N LEU A 106 -3.56 -7.72 6.82
CA LEU A 106 -4.95 -8.13 6.90
C LEU A 106 -5.22 -8.77 8.25
N ASP A 107 -6.13 -8.16 8.99
CA ASP A 107 -6.59 -8.58 10.32
C ASP A 107 -8.13 -8.58 10.33
N PHE A 108 -8.69 -9.70 9.84
CA PHE A 108 -10.11 -9.90 9.58
C PHE A 108 -10.59 -11.21 10.22
N MET A 109 -10.21 -11.44 11.47
CA MET A 109 -10.51 -12.70 12.18
C MET A 109 -12.02 -12.96 12.30
N HIS A 110 -12.81 -11.92 12.54
CA HIS A 110 -14.25 -12.02 12.82
C HIS A 110 -15.16 -11.50 11.69
N THR A 111 -14.57 -10.98 10.61
CA THR A 111 -15.32 -10.33 9.52
C THR A 111 -14.96 -10.96 8.20
N ASP A 112 -15.96 -11.53 7.53
CA ASP A 112 -15.77 -12.06 6.17
C ASP A 112 -15.97 -10.96 5.13
N ILE A 113 -14.88 -10.60 4.44
CA ILE A 113 -14.91 -9.68 3.29
C ILE A 113 -14.60 -10.38 1.97
N SER A 114 -14.60 -11.72 1.93
CA SER A 114 -14.14 -12.52 0.79
C SER A 114 -14.78 -12.12 -0.54
N VAL A 115 -16.10 -11.88 -0.55
CA VAL A 115 -16.82 -11.45 -1.76
C VAL A 115 -16.32 -10.09 -2.28
N ARG A 116 -16.19 -9.10 -1.39
CA ARG A 116 -15.68 -7.77 -1.72
C ARG A 116 -14.21 -7.83 -2.15
N LEU A 117 -13.44 -8.72 -1.52
CA LEU A 117 -12.03 -8.92 -1.83
C LEU A 117 -11.85 -9.47 -3.24
N VAL A 118 -12.68 -10.42 -3.68
CA VAL A 118 -12.64 -10.93 -5.07
C VAL A 118 -12.95 -9.79 -6.05
N GLU A 119 -14.03 -9.03 -5.83
CA GLU A 119 -14.38 -7.88 -6.70
C GLU A 119 -13.22 -6.88 -6.80
N TRP A 120 -12.62 -6.53 -5.67
CA TRP A 120 -11.49 -5.60 -5.60
C TRP A 120 -10.25 -6.13 -6.34
N ILE A 121 -9.91 -7.41 -6.15
CA ILE A 121 -8.79 -8.05 -6.84
C ILE A 121 -9.01 -8.05 -8.36
N GLU A 122 -10.20 -8.44 -8.82
CA GLU A 122 -10.51 -8.47 -10.26
C GLU A 122 -10.45 -7.07 -10.88
N LEU A 123 -11.01 -6.05 -10.21
CA LEU A 123 -10.92 -4.66 -10.67
C LEU A 123 -9.47 -4.16 -10.80
N LEU A 124 -8.60 -4.51 -9.85
CA LEU A 124 -7.18 -4.15 -9.94
C LEU A 124 -6.48 -4.80 -11.14
N TYR A 125 -6.77 -6.06 -11.45
CA TYR A 125 -6.22 -6.71 -12.65
C TYR A 125 -6.75 -6.08 -13.93
N ILE A 126 -8.03 -5.70 -13.98
CA ILE A 126 -8.61 -4.95 -15.10
C ILE A 126 -7.90 -3.60 -15.29
N LEU A 127 -7.52 -2.93 -14.20
CA LEU A 127 -6.76 -1.66 -14.23
C LEU A 127 -5.29 -1.81 -14.64
N GLY A 128 -4.80 -3.05 -14.82
CA GLY A 128 -3.45 -3.34 -15.30
C GLY A 128 -2.43 -3.67 -14.20
N VAL A 129 -2.88 -3.98 -12.97
CA VAL A 129 -1.97 -4.48 -11.92
C VAL A 129 -1.37 -5.82 -12.33
N LYS A 130 -0.07 -6.00 -12.10
CA LYS A 130 0.64 -7.24 -12.45
C LYS A 130 0.71 -8.22 -11.29
N LYS A 131 0.84 -7.71 -10.07
CA LYS A 131 0.89 -8.53 -8.86
C LYS A 131 0.38 -7.76 -7.65
N ILE A 132 -0.32 -8.46 -6.76
CA ILE A 132 -0.76 -7.91 -5.47
C ILE A 132 -0.02 -8.64 -4.34
N PHE A 133 0.54 -7.87 -3.43
CA PHE A 133 1.25 -8.36 -2.25
C PHE A 133 0.37 -8.16 -1.02
N PHE A 134 -0.13 -9.28 -0.49
CA PHE A 134 -0.88 -9.33 0.74
C PHE A 134 0.03 -9.68 1.90
N TYR A 135 -0.22 -9.03 3.03
CA TYR A 135 0.40 -9.38 4.29
C TYR A 135 -0.70 -9.86 5.22
N GLN A 136 -0.51 -11.02 5.84
CA GLN A 136 -1.57 -11.69 6.56
C GLN A 136 -1.22 -11.83 8.04
N PHE A 137 -2.11 -11.32 8.91
CA PHE A 137 -2.20 -11.73 10.30
C PHE A 137 -3.20 -12.89 10.41
N ASP A 138 -4.33 -12.70 11.08
CA ASP A 138 -5.43 -13.67 11.14
C ASP A 138 -6.62 -13.15 10.35
N VAL A 139 -7.15 -13.99 9.47
CA VAL A 139 -8.24 -13.64 8.57
C VAL A 139 -9.26 -14.76 8.54
N HIS A 140 -10.51 -14.42 8.25
CA HIS A 140 -11.60 -15.36 8.09
C HIS A 140 -11.22 -16.50 7.10
N PRO A 141 -11.66 -17.76 7.32
CA PRO A 141 -11.33 -18.87 6.44
C PRO A 141 -11.68 -18.64 4.97
N ASN A 142 -12.79 -17.96 4.67
CA ASN A 142 -13.14 -17.61 3.28
C ASN A 142 -12.16 -16.61 2.65
N ILE A 143 -11.61 -15.67 3.44
CA ILE A 143 -10.55 -14.78 2.96
C ILE A 143 -9.29 -15.61 2.67
N SER A 144 -8.90 -16.53 3.55
CA SER A 144 -7.77 -17.44 3.29
C SER A 144 -7.99 -18.27 2.02
N LYS A 145 -9.23 -18.74 1.78
CA LYS A 145 -9.61 -19.47 0.57
C LYS A 145 -9.41 -18.63 -0.70
N VAL A 146 -9.86 -17.38 -0.70
CA VAL A 146 -9.66 -16.41 -1.79
C VAL A 146 -8.17 -16.14 -2.03
N LEU A 147 -7.41 -15.85 -0.97
CA LEU A 147 -5.98 -15.56 -1.07
C LEU A 147 -5.20 -16.77 -1.64
N ASN A 148 -5.51 -17.99 -1.18
CA ASN A 148 -4.90 -19.21 -1.71
C ASN A 148 -5.24 -19.45 -3.18
N TYR A 149 -6.48 -19.17 -3.60
CA TYR A 149 -6.91 -19.29 -4.98
C TYR A 149 -6.07 -18.42 -5.93
N TYR A 150 -5.91 -17.14 -5.60
CA TYR A 150 -5.11 -16.24 -6.42
C TYR A 150 -3.60 -16.53 -6.31
N GLN A 151 -3.13 -16.99 -5.15
CA GLN A 151 -1.72 -17.32 -4.95
C GLN A 151 -1.32 -18.54 -5.80
N SER A 152 -2.18 -19.56 -5.89
CA SER A 152 -1.95 -20.74 -6.74
C SER A 152 -1.83 -20.39 -8.24
N ARG A 153 -2.41 -19.25 -8.64
CA ARG A 153 -2.35 -18.70 -10.01
C ARG A 153 -1.19 -17.72 -10.20
N GLN A 154 -0.33 -17.55 -9.20
CA GLN A 154 0.81 -16.61 -9.21
C GLN A 154 0.42 -15.14 -9.36
N LEU A 155 -0.86 -14.81 -9.24
CA LEU A 155 -1.39 -13.45 -9.34
C LEU A 155 -1.08 -12.66 -8.07
N VAL A 156 -1.20 -13.30 -6.90
CA VAL A 156 -0.93 -12.66 -5.62
C VAL A 156 0.18 -13.38 -4.86
N GLN A 157 0.84 -12.66 -3.95
CA GLN A 157 1.77 -13.23 -2.99
C GLN A 157 1.30 -12.88 -1.58
N VAL A 158 1.18 -13.90 -0.73
CA VAL A 158 0.71 -13.76 0.65
C VAL A 158 1.88 -14.03 1.59
N THR A 159 2.30 -12.99 2.30
CA THR A 159 3.35 -13.07 3.33
C THR A 159 2.70 -13.06 4.71
N LYS A 160 2.83 -14.15 5.47
CA LYS A 160 2.44 -14.13 6.89
C LYS A 160 3.39 -13.21 7.66
N ILE A 161 2.82 -12.36 8.52
CA ILE A 161 3.60 -11.43 9.35
C ILE A 161 3.23 -11.50 10.82
N SER A 162 4.12 -10.98 11.66
CA SER A 162 3.96 -10.84 13.10
C SER A 162 4.22 -9.39 13.51
N LEU A 163 3.65 -8.97 14.63
CA LEU A 163 4.06 -7.74 15.28
C LEU A 163 5.49 -7.90 15.83
N PRO A 164 6.32 -6.85 15.77
CA PRO A 164 7.72 -6.89 16.16
C PRO A 164 7.92 -6.81 17.68
N GLY A 165 9.10 -7.25 18.13
CA GLY A 165 9.52 -7.11 19.53
C GLY A 165 8.63 -7.92 20.48
N THR A 166 8.21 -7.28 21.56
CA THR A 166 7.37 -7.88 22.62
C THR A 166 5.87 -7.69 22.39
N LEU A 167 5.47 -7.18 21.22
CA LEU A 167 4.06 -6.96 20.89
C LEU A 167 3.32 -8.31 20.73
N PRO A 168 2.01 -8.36 21.08
CA PRO A 168 1.27 -9.62 21.13
C PRO A 168 1.04 -10.21 19.73
N ASN A 169 1.30 -11.51 19.59
CA ASN A 169 1.11 -12.24 18.33
C ASN A 169 0.11 -13.41 18.40
N LEU A 170 -0.47 -13.68 19.58
CA LEU A 170 -1.60 -14.59 19.69
C LEU A 170 -2.82 -13.98 18.98
N PRO A 171 -3.53 -14.71 18.09
CA PRO A 171 -4.53 -14.15 17.20
C PRO A 171 -5.54 -13.17 17.82
N GLY A 172 -6.33 -13.63 18.79
CA GLY A 172 -7.34 -12.78 19.44
C GLY A 172 -6.74 -11.61 20.23
N LEU A 173 -5.59 -11.83 20.89
CA LEU A 173 -4.90 -10.76 21.62
C LEU A 173 -4.31 -9.71 20.69
N ARG A 174 -3.73 -10.14 19.56
CA ARG A 174 -3.19 -9.27 18.51
C ARG A 174 -4.31 -8.43 17.91
N HIS A 175 -5.43 -9.05 17.54
CA HIS A 175 -6.60 -8.35 17.01
C HIS A 175 -7.08 -7.26 17.98
N SER A 176 -7.37 -7.66 19.23
CA SER A 176 -7.81 -6.73 20.28
C SER A 176 -6.79 -5.61 20.54
N PHE A 177 -5.49 -5.90 20.50
CA PHE A 177 -4.43 -4.90 20.67
C PHE A 177 -4.42 -3.88 19.53
N LEU A 178 -4.50 -4.33 18.27
CA LEU A 178 -4.49 -3.45 17.09
C LEU A 178 -5.76 -2.58 16.99
N GLU A 179 -6.91 -3.09 17.45
CA GLU A 179 -8.14 -2.30 17.50
C GLU A 179 -8.09 -1.18 18.55
N SER A 180 -7.55 -1.50 19.73
CA SER A 180 -7.44 -0.57 20.86
C SER A 180 -6.30 0.45 20.71
N HIS A 181 -5.19 0.06 20.08
CA HIS A 181 -3.98 0.89 19.94
C HIS A 181 -3.76 1.34 18.48
N ARG A 182 -4.73 2.07 17.93
CA ARG A 182 -4.72 2.49 16.51
C ARG A 182 -3.42 3.17 16.04
N PRO A 183 -2.78 4.05 16.83
CA PRO A 183 -1.55 4.69 16.36
C PRO A 183 -0.37 3.72 16.27
N VAL A 184 -0.28 2.77 17.21
CA VAL A 184 0.69 1.66 17.15
C VAL A 184 0.40 0.76 15.96
N LYS A 185 -0.88 0.45 15.69
CA LYS A 185 -1.29 -0.25 14.46
C LYS A 185 -0.77 0.47 13.21
N ARG A 186 -1.01 1.77 13.08
CA ARG A 186 -0.55 2.58 11.93
C ARG A 186 0.98 2.60 11.78
N GLN A 187 1.73 2.64 12.89
CA GLN A 187 3.20 2.53 12.83
C GLN A 187 3.65 1.15 12.32
N ASN A 188 2.96 0.08 12.71
CA ASN A 188 3.25 -1.27 12.25
C ASN A 188 2.85 -1.50 10.78
N GLU A 189 1.84 -0.80 10.26
CA GLU A 189 1.46 -0.84 8.84
C GLU A 189 2.60 -0.38 7.90
N ILE A 190 3.62 0.32 8.41
CA ILE A 190 4.78 0.76 7.62
C ILE A 190 5.65 -0.42 7.18
N ILE A 191 5.72 -1.47 8.01
CA ILE A 191 6.54 -2.66 7.75
C ILE A 191 6.14 -3.33 6.43
N PRO A 192 4.88 -3.76 6.23
CA PRO A 192 4.48 -4.44 4.99
C PRO A 192 4.64 -3.56 3.74
N TYR A 193 4.38 -2.25 3.82
CA TYR A 193 4.57 -1.38 2.66
C TYR A 193 6.03 -1.29 2.22
N ASN A 194 6.95 -1.17 3.18
CA ASN A 194 8.37 -1.07 2.86
C ASN A 194 8.98 -2.44 2.53
N ASP A 195 8.56 -3.54 3.17
CA ASP A 195 8.92 -4.89 2.72
C ASP A 195 8.50 -5.12 1.26
N CYS A 196 7.28 -4.69 0.91
CA CYS A 196 6.76 -4.79 -0.46
C CYS A 196 7.59 -3.95 -1.45
N LEU A 197 7.92 -2.71 -1.09
CA LEU A 197 8.78 -1.84 -1.89
C LEU A 197 10.15 -2.51 -2.13
N TYR A 198 10.83 -2.94 -1.06
CA TYR A 198 12.19 -3.47 -1.12
C TYR A 198 12.29 -4.83 -1.83
N ASN A 199 11.28 -5.69 -1.70
CA ASN A 199 11.21 -6.94 -2.46
C ASN A 199 10.95 -6.72 -3.96
N ASN A 200 10.50 -5.53 -4.37
CA ASN A 200 10.12 -5.23 -5.75
C ASN A 200 10.85 -4.05 -6.40
N LEU A 201 11.91 -3.53 -5.76
CA LEU A 201 12.67 -2.38 -6.26
C LEU A 201 13.13 -2.54 -7.72
N TYR A 202 13.51 -3.76 -8.10
CA TYR A 202 14.05 -4.06 -9.41
C TYR A 202 13.01 -4.61 -10.38
N SER A 203 11.88 -5.14 -9.89
CA SER A 203 10.88 -5.84 -10.69
C SER A 203 9.69 -4.99 -11.09
N VAL A 204 9.40 -3.90 -10.37
CA VAL A 204 8.21 -3.08 -10.58
C VAL A 204 8.58 -1.60 -10.69
N GLN A 205 7.95 -0.86 -11.59
CA GLN A 205 8.16 0.58 -11.76
C GLN A 205 7.40 1.39 -10.70
N TYR A 206 6.12 1.08 -10.49
CA TYR A 206 5.29 1.77 -9.51
C TYR A 206 4.69 0.83 -8.47
N ILE A 207 4.90 1.18 -7.21
CA ILE A 207 4.28 0.52 -6.06
C ILE A 207 3.11 1.39 -5.56
N ILE A 208 1.95 0.78 -5.40
CA ILE A 208 0.73 1.46 -4.95
C ILE A 208 0.21 0.79 -3.65
N PRO A 209 0.43 1.42 -2.48
CA PRO A 209 -0.27 1.05 -1.26
C PRO A 209 -1.77 1.29 -1.41
N LEU A 210 -2.60 0.28 -1.17
CA LEU A 210 -4.06 0.40 -1.17
C LEU A 210 -4.66 -0.41 -0.02
N ASP A 211 -5.71 0.12 0.61
CA ASP A 211 -6.58 -0.67 1.46
C ASP A 211 -7.66 -1.35 0.60
N THR A 212 -8.25 -2.44 1.09
CA THR A 212 -9.21 -3.26 0.33
C THR A 212 -10.58 -2.58 0.10
N ASP A 213 -10.77 -1.38 0.67
CA ASP A 213 -11.93 -0.51 0.51
C ASP A 213 -11.63 0.70 -0.40
N GLU A 214 -10.48 0.71 -1.09
CA GLU A 214 -10.03 1.84 -1.90
C GLU A 214 -9.56 1.38 -3.29
N ILE A 215 -9.87 2.18 -4.31
CA ILE A 215 -9.40 1.91 -5.67
C ILE A 215 -9.13 3.22 -6.43
N ILE A 216 -8.03 3.28 -7.18
CA ILE A 216 -7.72 4.41 -8.05
C ILE A 216 -8.43 4.20 -9.38
N ILE A 217 -9.41 5.05 -9.69
CA ILE A 217 -10.14 5.01 -10.96
C ILE A 217 -9.67 6.18 -11.84
N PRO A 218 -9.06 5.90 -13.01
CA PRO A 218 -8.89 6.92 -14.04
C PRO A 218 -10.28 7.44 -14.47
N LEU A 219 -10.45 8.71 -14.78
CA LEU A 219 -11.75 9.24 -15.20
C LEU A 219 -11.87 9.33 -16.73
N ILE A 220 -10.75 9.56 -17.41
CA ILE A 220 -10.68 9.71 -18.87
C ILE A 220 -10.08 8.48 -19.54
N HIS A 221 -9.08 7.85 -18.89
CA HIS A 221 -8.33 6.72 -19.45
C HIS A 221 -8.94 5.37 -19.09
N GLN A 222 -8.59 4.32 -19.85
CA GLN A 222 -9.09 2.96 -19.60
C GLN A 222 -8.35 2.23 -18.50
N ASP A 223 -7.06 2.49 -18.28
CA ASP A 223 -6.24 1.76 -17.31
C ASP A 223 -5.16 2.67 -16.69
N TRP A 224 -4.40 2.15 -15.73
CA TRP A 224 -3.32 2.89 -15.09
C TRP A 224 -2.15 3.19 -16.02
N SER A 225 -1.90 2.36 -17.04
CA SER A 225 -0.81 2.58 -18.00
C SER A 225 -1.07 3.82 -18.86
N GLN A 226 -2.28 3.93 -19.40
CA GLN A 226 -2.73 5.09 -20.18
C GLN A 226 -2.77 6.36 -19.31
N LEU A 227 -3.29 6.26 -18.09
CA LEU A 227 -3.29 7.36 -17.12
C LEU A 227 -1.86 7.85 -16.86
N MET A 228 -0.96 6.95 -16.50
CA MET A 228 0.42 7.31 -16.15
C MET A 228 1.21 7.81 -17.35
N THR A 229 0.92 7.33 -18.56
CA THR A 229 1.50 7.88 -19.79
C THR A 229 1.11 9.33 -20.00
N ALA A 230 -0.18 9.69 -19.83
CA ALA A 230 -0.65 11.06 -19.95
C ALA A 230 -0.08 11.96 -18.83
N VAL A 231 -0.10 11.47 -17.60
CA VAL A 231 0.42 12.19 -16.43
C VAL A 231 1.91 12.48 -16.56
N ARG A 232 2.71 11.49 -17.02
CA ARG A 232 4.16 11.68 -17.21
C ARG A 232 4.47 12.71 -18.29
N LYS A 233 3.74 12.72 -19.41
CA LYS A 233 3.90 13.73 -20.47
C LYS A 233 3.72 15.15 -19.92
N VAL A 234 2.70 15.37 -19.09
CA VAL A 234 2.43 16.69 -18.49
C VAL A 234 3.40 17.00 -17.36
N SER A 235 3.79 16.01 -16.56
CA SER A 235 4.70 16.24 -15.44
C SER A 235 6.12 16.59 -15.91
N GLN A 236 6.57 15.99 -17.02
CA GLN A 236 7.92 16.21 -17.57
C GLN A 236 8.14 17.61 -18.14
N THR A 237 7.08 18.37 -18.43
CA THR A 237 7.20 19.77 -18.88
C THR A 237 7.35 20.75 -17.71
N GLN A 238 7.32 20.27 -16.46
CA GLN A 238 7.56 21.09 -15.27
C GLN A 238 9.07 21.10 -14.91
N GLU A 239 9.48 22.05 -14.06
CA GLU A 239 10.89 22.21 -13.65
C GLU A 239 11.51 20.94 -13.02
N GLU A 240 10.69 20.04 -12.47
CA GLU A 240 11.15 18.77 -11.91
C GLU A 240 11.12 17.65 -12.97
N SER A 241 12.29 17.16 -13.36
CA SER A 241 12.42 16.12 -14.40
C SER A 241 12.00 14.71 -13.93
N HIS A 242 12.01 14.46 -12.62
CA HIS A 242 11.70 13.15 -12.03
C HIS A 242 10.90 13.27 -10.74
N TYR A 243 9.73 12.63 -10.70
CA TYR A 243 8.86 12.57 -9.53
C TYR A 243 8.98 11.24 -8.78
N ALA A 244 9.16 11.31 -7.46
CA ALA A 244 9.24 10.12 -6.60
C ALA A 244 7.85 9.54 -6.26
N SER A 245 6.79 10.36 -6.36
CA SER A 245 5.42 9.92 -6.14
C SER A 245 4.42 10.70 -6.98
N TYR A 246 3.40 10.02 -7.50
CA TYR A 246 2.25 10.64 -8.16
C TYR A 246 0.99 10.45 -7.30
N GLU A 247 0.55 11.51 -6.63
CA GLU A 247 -0.51 11.53 -5.64
C GLU A 247 -1.89 11.72 -6.29
N VAL A 248 -2.84 10.86 -5.90
CA VAL A 248 -4.24 10.88 -6.31
C VAL A 248 -5.11 11.19 -5.11
N ARG A 249 -5.97 12.20 -5.22
CA ARG A 249 -6.86 12.60 -4.12
C ARG A 249 -8.02 11.62 -3.96
N SER A 250 -8.43 11.44 -2.71
CA SER A 250 -9.51 10.54 -2.34
C SER A 250 -10.84 11.26 -2.18
N VAL A 251 -11.92 10.53 -2.48
CA VAL A 251 -13.30 10.95 -2.29
C VAL A 251 -14.11 9.78 -1.72
N TYR A 252 -15.01 10.08 -0.79
CA TYR A 252 -15.85 9.06 -0.16
C TYR A 252 -16.94 8.59 -1.11
N PHE A 253 -17.11 7.27 -1.20
CA PHE A 253 -18.29 6.59 -1.72
C PHE A 253 -19.01 5.97 -0.54
N PHE A 254 -20.29 6.31 -0.35
CA PHE A 254 -21.02 5.96 0.88
C PHE A 254 -21.85 4.70 0.69
N ASP A 255 -21.69 3.74 1.60
CA ASP A 255 -22.41 2.46 1.54
C ASP A 255 -23.92 2.59 1.80
N ASP A 256 -24.35 3.70 2.41
CA ASP A 256 -25.71 3.90 2.90
C ASP A 256 -26.52 4.92 2.10
N VAL A 257 -25.99 5.39 0.95
CA VAL A 257 -26.69 6.33 0.07
C VAL A 257 -27.14 5.63 -1.20
N ASN A 258 -28.45 5.67 -1.48
CA ASN A 258 -29.07 5.05 -2.65
C ASN A 258 -29.94 6.03 -3.46
N TYR A 259 -30.22 5.65 -4.71
CA TYR A 259 -30.99 6.40 -5.72
C TYR A 259 -32.33 6.96 -5.21
N ASN A 260 -33.04 6.24 -4.35
CA ASN A 260 -34.35 6.65 -3.83
C ASN A 260 -34.29 7.48 -2.53
N ASP A 261 -33.10 7.78 -2.02
CA ASP A 261 -32.92 8.27 -0.66
C ASP A 261 -32.17 9.61 -0.58
N THR A 262 -32.50 10.53 -1.48
CA THR A 262 -32.03 11.93 -1.34
C THR A 262 -32.81 12.70 -0.28
N ASN A 263 -33.81 12.08 0.38
CA ASN A 263 -34.70 12.76 1.35
C ASN A 263 -34.94 12.06 2.70
N LYS A 264 -34.60 10.77 2.96
CA LYS A 264 -34.78 10.13 4.30
C LYS A 264 -33.94 8.85 4.50
N PRO A 265 -32.72 8.93 5.10
CA PRO A 265 -31.85 7.77 5.31
C PRO A 265 -32.57 6.70 6.13
N SER A 266 -33.17 5.73 5.46
CA SER A 266 -33.87 4.63 6.10
C SER A 266 -33.24 3.35 5.59
N ALA A 267 -32.55 2.66 6.49
CA ALA A 267 -31.79 1.44 6.26
C ALA A 267 -32.63 0.24 5.75
N ALA A 268 -33.89 0.45 5.38
CA ALA A 268 -34.85 -0.59 5.05
C ALA A 268 -35.02 -0.84 3.54
N ASN A 269 -34.57 0.06 2.65
CA ASN A 269 -34.73 -0.12 1.19
C ASN A 269 -33.43 0.22 0.44
N ILE A 270 -32.45 -0.68 0.48
CA ILE A 270 -31.30 -0.59 -0.42
C ILE A 270 -31.78 -0.91 -1.83
N SER A 271 -32.09 0.12 -2.63
CA SER A 271 -32.42 -0.06 -4.05
C SER A 271 -31.14 -0.42 -4.80
N HIS A 272 -30.95 -1.70 -5.09
CA HIS A 272 -29.83 -2.16 -5.92
C HIS A 272 -29.96 -1.63 -7.35
N THR A 273 -28.82 -1.29 -7.97
CA THR A 273 -28.79 -0.88 -9.37
C THR A 273 -29.22 -2.04 -10.25
N LEU A 274 -30.25 -1.84 -11.09
CA LEU A 274 -30.76 -2.87 -11.98
C LEU A 274 -29.65 -3.42 -12.89
N GLY A 275 -29.55 -4.74 -12.97
CA GLY A 275 -28.51 -5.41 -13.76
C GLY A 275 -27.10 -5.34 -13.17
N ILE A 276 -26.95 -4.99 -11.89
CA ILE A 276 -25.73 -5.22 -11.09
C ILE A 276 -26.13 -6.15 -9.94
N PRO A 277 -25.46 -7.30 -9.74
CA PRO A 277 -25.70 -8.15 -8.59
C PRO A 277 -25.46 -7.43 -7.26
N SER A 278 -26.31 -7.69 -6.26
CA SER A 278 -26.27 -7.00 -4.95
C SER A 278 -24.97 -7.26 -4.16
N TYR A 279 -24.29 -8.37 -4.45
CA TYR A 279 -23.04 -8.76 -3.79
C TYR A 279 -21.80 -8.02 -4.29
N LEU A 280 -21.89 -7.29 -5.42
CA LEU A 280 -20.79 -6.50 -5.97
C LEU A 280 -20.79 -5.10 -5.34
N HIS A 281 -20.02 -4.96 -4.27
CA HIS A 281 -20.01 -3.78 -3.41
C HIS A 281 -19.54 -2.53 -4.16
N MET A 282 -18.41 -2.56 -4.85
CA MET A 282 -17.87 -1.37 -5.51
C MET A 282 -18.73 -0.91 -6.69
N LEU A 283 -19.31 -1.86 -7.44
CA LEU A 283 -20.21 -1.54 -8.56
C LEU A 283 -21.59 -1.04 -8.11
N GLN A 284 -22.05 -1.40 -6.92
CA GLN A 284 -23.34 -0.94 -6.38
C GLN A 284 -23.27 0.46 -5.76
N HIS A 285 -22.18 0.80 -5.09
CA HIS A 285 -22.09 2.03 -4.32
C HIS A 285 -21.43 3.14 -5.15
N VAL A 286 -22.19 3.74 -6.07
CA VAL A 286 -21.73 4.79 -6.99
C VAL A 286 -22.07 6.22 -6.55
N TYR A 287 -22.57 6.39 -5.34
CA TYR A 287 -22.84 7.71 -4.76
C TYR A 287 -21.68 8.19 -3.91
N ARG A 288 -21.10 9.32 -4.30
CA ARG A 288 -19.93 9.89 -3.64
C ARG A 288 -20.16 11.27 -3.09
N SER A 289 -19.31 11.68 -2.17
CA SER A 289 -19.20 13.08 -1.77
C SER A 289 -18.90 13.98 -2.97
N GLY A 290 -19.59 15.12 -3.07
CA GLY A 290 -19.23 16.20 -3.97
C GLY A 290 -17.91 16.88 -3.62
N THR A 291 -17.41 16.68 -2.39
CA THR A 291 -16.20 17.30 -1.88
C THR A 291 -15.07 16.28 -1.73
N TYR A 292 -13.95 16.52 -2.42
CA TYR A 292 -12.73 15.73 -2.26
C TYR A 292 -12.07 15.95 -0.90
N LEU A 293 -11.43 14.92 -0.35
CA LEU A 293 -10.60 15.05 0.86
C LEU A 293 -9.46 16.04 0.65
N LYS A 294 -9.07 16.72 1.72
CA LYS A 294 -7.97 17.70 1.70
C LYS A 294 -6.70 17.09 1.09
N VAL A 295 -5.90 17.91 0.44
CA VAL A 295 -4.67 17.46 -0.21
C VAL A 295 -3.74 16.77 0.78
N GLY A 296 -3.20 15.60 0.42
CA GLY A 296 -2.38 14.75 1.26
C GLY A 296 -3.13 14.01 2.39
N TRP A 297 -4.45 14.17 2.51
CA TRP A 297 -5.27 13.41 3.47
C TRP A 297 -5.86 12.20 2.77
N TYR A 298 -5.55 11.02 3.29
CA TYR A 298 -6.04 9.73 2.80
C TYR A 298 -5.80 9.46 1.30
N ALA A 299 -4.98 10.29 0.64
CA ALA A 299 -4.59 10.14 -0.75
C ALA A 299 -3.84 8.82 -0.96
N LYS A 300 -3.79 8.34 -2.20
CA LYS A 300 -2.97 7.20 -2.60
C LYS A 300 -2.02 7.63 -3.70
N SER A 301 -0.89 6.95 -3.81
CA SER A 301 0.15 7.39 -4.73
C SER A 301 0.75 6.23 -5.48
N PHE A 302 1.12 6.48 -6.73
CA PHE A 302 2.07 5.65 -7.48
C PHE A 302 3.48 6.04 -7.03
N PHE A 303 4.11 5.21 -6.21
CA PHE A 303 5.49 5.44 -5.75
C PHE A 303 6.47 4.88 -6.77
N ASN A 304 7.35 5.73 -7.29
CA ASN A 304 8.39 5.32 -8.22
C ASN A 304 9.50 4.59 -7.46
N THR A 305 9.74 3.32 -7.80
CA THR A 305 10.72 2.47 -7.12
C THR A 305 12.17 2.94 -7.28
N ASP A 306 12.46 3.76 -8.29
CA ASP A 306 13.80 4.31 -8.52
C ASP A 306 14.15 5.48 -7.57
N HIS A 307 13.14 6.11 -6.94
CA HIS A 307 13.34 7.31 -6.12
C HIS A 307 12.84 7.16 -4.68
N ALA A 308 11.88 6.26 -4.43
CA ALA A 308 11.32 6.07 -3.10
C ALA A 308 12.31 5.34 -2.18
N VAL A 309 12.51 5.87 -0.97
CA VAL A 309 13.34 5.22 0.08
C VAL A 309 12.42 4.62 1.14
N THR A 310 11.49 5.40 1.69
CA THR A 310 10.43 4.83 2.53
C THR A 310 9.07 5.42 2.22
N ILE A 311 8.07 4.55 2.21
CA ILE A 311 6.69 4.87 1.86
C ILE A 311 5.74 4.63 3.04
N HIS A 312 4.65 5.38 3.04
CA HIS A 312 3.49 5.22 3.93
C HIS A 312 2.24 4.96 3.08
N ASN A 313 1.16 4.48 3.70
CA ASN A 313 -0.13 4.22 3.03
C ASN A 313 -0.65 5.39 2.18
N HIS A 314 -0.26 6.62 2.51
CA HIS A 314 -0.76 7.83 1.84
C HIS A 314 0.29 8.71 1.17
N ILE A 315 1.54 8.64 1.64
CA ILE A 315 2.55 9.64 1.30
C ILE A 315 3.94 9.02 1.21
N LEU A 316 4.83 9.68 0.47
CA LEU A 316 6.25 9.41 0.52
C LEU A 316 6.82 9.98 1.82
N LEU A 317 7.65 9.21 2.51
CA LEU A 317 8.31 9.63 3.75
C LEU A 317 9.75 10.06 3.49
N ASN A 318 10.54 9.22 2.80
CA ASN A 318 11.93 9.49 2.45
C ASN A 318 12.19 9.13 0.97
N CYS A 319 13.19 9.77 0.35
CA CYS A 319 13.54 9.60 -1.06
C CYS A 319 15.06 9.71 -1.28
N PHE A 320 15.54 9.21 -2.41
CA PHE A 320 16.89 9.49 -2.90
C PHE A 320 16.93 10.91 -3.48
N GLY A 321 17.81 11.76 -2.93
CA GLY A 321 17.90 13.16 -3.35
C GLY A 321 16.70 14.00 -2.88
N ARG A 322 16.01 14.67 -3.82
CA ARG A 322 14.88 15.56 -3.52
C ARG A 322 13.55 14.80 -3.60
N CYS A 323 12.70 14.98 -2.59
CA CYS A 323 11.40 14.32 -2.52
C CYS A 323 10.36 15.10 -3.34
N THR A 324 10.41 14.89 -4.64
CA THR A 324 9.50 15.47 -5.62
C THR A 324 8.18 14.69 -5.66
N LYS A 325 7.06 15.41 -5.70
CA LYS A 325 5.73 14.80 -5.76
C LYS A 325 4.87 15.53 -6.79
N TYR A 326 4.23 14.76 -7.66
CA TYR A 326 3.28 15.28 -8.62
C TYR A 326 1.86 14.99 -8.13
N ARG A 327 0.95 15.96 -8.23
CA ARG A 327 -0.46 15.76 -7.89
C ARG A 327 -1.24 15.55 -9.18
N ILE A 328 -1.82 14.38 -9.33
CA ILE A 328 -2.68 14.07 -10.47
C ILE A 328 -3.96 14.91 -10.34
N ASN A 329 -4.36 15.59 -11.41
CA ASN A 329 -5.58 16.38 -11.43
C ASN A 329 -6.79 15.46 -11.20
N ASN A 330 -7.74 15.91 -10.37
CA ASN A 330 -8.97 15.18 -10.09
C ASN A 330 -9.86 15.00 -11.32
N THR A 331 -9.59 15.66 -12.45
CA THR A 331 -10.23 15.40 -13.74
C THR A 331 -9.66 14.17 -14.45
N LEU A 332 -8.45 13.73 -14.10
CA LEU A 332 -7.78 12.57 -14.71
C LEU A 332 -8.00 11.29 -13.92
N ALA A 333 -7.99 11.35 -12.59
CA ALA A 333 -8.19 10.20 -11.71
C ALA A 333 -8.58 10.63 -10.29
N HIS A 334 -9.21 9.72 -9.56
CA HIS A 334 -9.37 9.84 -8.11
C HIS A 334 -9.27 8.48 -7.41
N VAL A 335 -9.10 8.51 -6.08
CA VAL A 335 -9.29 7.32 -5.24
C VAL A 335 -10.75 7.29 -4.80
N GLN A 336 -11.44 6.22 -5.15
CA GLN A 336 -12.76 5.91 -4.59
C GLN A 336 -12.54 5.22 -3.26
N HIS A 337 -12.97 5.85 -2.16
CA HIS A 337 -12.87 5.30 -0.81
C HIS A 337 -14.25 4.88 -0.31
N TYR A 338 -14.52 3.58 -0.33
CA TYR A 338 -15.84 3.03 -0.03
C TYR A 338 -16.02 2.79 1.46
N ARG A 339 -16.91 3.56 2.09
CA ARG A 339 -17.19 3.40 3.52
C ARG A 339 -18.63 3.77 3.84
N LYS A 340 -19.22 3.06 4.80
CA LYS A 340 -20.46 3.49 5.43
C LYS A 340 -20.37 4.87 6.08
N ASP A 341 -19.22 5.31 6.58
CA ASP A 341 -19.10 6.64 7.19
C ASP A 341 -17.69 7.21 7.07
N CYS A 342 -17.54 8.51 7.35
CA CYS A 342 -16.23 9.15 7.39
C CYS A 342 -15.30 8.47 8.42
N VAL A 343 -13.99 8.64 8.24
CA VAL A 343 -13.00 8.23 9.25
C VAL A 343 -13.21 9.02 10.54
N LYS A 344 -12.84 8.42 11.70
CA LYS A 344 -13.10 9.00 13.03
C LYS A 344 -12.59 10.43 13.15
N GLU A 345 -11.43 10.72 12.57
CA GLU A 345 -10.79 12.04 12.57
C GLU A 345 -11.59 13.11 11.82
N LEU A 346 -12.46 12.71 10.91
CA LEU A 346 -13.30 13.59 10.09
C LEU A 346 -14.77 13.56 10.48
N GLN A 347 -15.15 12.81 11.53
CA GLN A 347 -16.55 12.62 11.92
C GLN A 347 -17.28 13.95 12.17
N LYS A 348 -16.63 14.89 12.85
CA LYS A 348 -17.20 16.20 13.22
C LYS A 348 -17.62 17.05 12.01
N VAL A 349 -16.92 16.90 10.88
CA VAL A 349 -17.19 17.65 9.65
C VAL A 349 -17.90 16.80 8.59
N CYS A 350 -18.14 15.51 8.88
CA CYS A 350 -18.63 14.57 7.89
C CYS A 350 -19.97 15.00 7.29
N GLN A 351 -20.96 15.29 8.14
CA GLN A 351 -22.30 15.67 7.71
C GLN A 351 -22.29 16.98 6.91
N ASN A 352 -21.61 18.00 7.45
CA ASN A 352 -21.67 19.35 6.89
C ASN A 352 -20.73 19.58 5.68
N THR A 353 -19.77 18.68 5.44
CA THR A 353 -18.79 18.83 4.35
C THR A 353 -18.89 17.69 3.34
N TYR A 354 -18.79 16.44 3.79
CA TYR A 354 -18.65 15.31 2.88
C TYR A 354 -20.00 14.68 2.51
N ARG A 355 -20.99 14.68 3.41
CA ARG A 355 -22.35 14.20 3.12
C ARG A 355 -23.32 15.29 2.68
N LYS A 356 -22.95 16.57 2.79
CA LYS A 356 -23.81 17.72 2.43
C LYS A 356 -24.28 17.69 0.99
N HIS A 357 -23.42 17.26 0.07
CA HIS A 357 -23.75 17.18 -1.35
C HIS A 357 -23.24 15.86 -1.89
N ILE A 358 -24.15 15.03 -2.37
CA ILE A 358 -23.85 13.70 -2.90
C ILE A 358 -24.06 13.72 -4.41
N LEU A 359 -23.09 13.17 -5.13
CA LEU A 359 -23.08 13.09 -6.59
C LEU A 359 -23.10 11.63 -7.02
N LEU A 360 -23.85 11.33 -8.09
CA LEU A 360 -23.73 10.07 -8.80
C LEU A 360 -22.42 10.05 -9.59
N ASP A 361 -21.62 9.00 -9.41
CA ASP A 361 -20.37 8.80 -10.11
C ASP A 361 -20.27 7.34 -10.59
N THR A 362 -20.59 7.16 -11.87
CA THR A 362 -20.60 5.85 -12.53
C THR A 362 -19.26 5.54 -13.21
N SER A 363 -18.18 6.26 -12.89
CA SER A 363 -16.88 6.09 -13.55
C SER A 363 -16.33 4.66 -13.44
N ILE A 364 -16.66 3.92 -12.37
CA ILE A 364 -16.26 2.52 -12.22
C ILE A 364 -17.02 1.57 -13.18
N TRP A 365 -18.19 1.96 -13.68
CA TRP A 365 -19.02 1.11 -14.55
C TRP A 365 -18.44 0.88 -15.93
N LYS A 366 -17.38 1.59 -16.33
CA LYS A 366 -16.62 1.22 -17.53
C LYS A 366 -16.06 -0.21 -17.45
N TYR A 367 -15.85 -0.73 -16.24
CA TYR A 367 -15.36 -2.09 -15.99
C TYR A 367 -16.48 -3.06 -15.61
N LYS A 368 -17.75 -2.62 -15.62
CA LYS A 368 -18.89 -3.36 -15.07
C LYS A 368 -19.01 -4.77 -15.64
N ALA A 369 -19.07 -4.90 -16.97
CA ALA A 369 -19.30 -6.19 -17.62
C ALA A 369 -18.18 -7.19 -17.32
N GLU A 370 -16.93 -6.78 -17.47
CA GLU A 370 -15.77 -7.63 -17.22
C GLU A 370 -15.64 -7.99 -15.73
N SER A 371 -15.77 -7.01 -14.83
CA SER A 371 -15.69 -7.23 -13.38
C SER A 371 -16.81 -8.17 -12.89
N MET A 372 -18.05 -7.97 -13.34
CA MET A 372 -19.17 -8.86 -13.02
C MET A 372 -18.88 -10.30 -13.44
N GLN A 373 -18.43 -10.50 -14.68
CA GLN A 373 -18.15 -11.82 -15.22
C GLN A 373 -17.01 -12.50 -14.44
N LYS A 374 -15.86 -11.83 -14.29
CA LYS A 374 -14.68 -12.41 -13.61
C LYS A 374 -14.95 -12.69 -12.14
N THR A 375 -15.55 -11.74 -11.43
CA THR A 375 -15.88 -11.89 -10.01
C THR A 375 -16.84 -13.06 -9.79
N SER A 376 -17.93 -13.13 -10.55
CA SER A 376 -18.93 -14.19 -10.38
C SER A 376 -18.35 -15.58 -10.68
N ASN A 377 -17.49 -15.68 -11.69
CA ASN A 377 -16.79 -16.94 -12.00
C ASN A 377 -15.91 -17.40 -10.83
N VAL A 378 -15.11 -16.51 -10.25
CA VAL A 378 -14.25 -16.84 -9.11
C VAL A 378 -15.09 -17.22 -7.89
N LEU A 379 -16.12 -16.45 -7.56
CA LEU A 379 -16.98 -16.73 -6.41
C LEU A 379 -17.69 -18.08 -6.54
N THR A 380 -18.16 -18.44 -7.74
CA THR A 380 -18.79 -19.73 -8.02
C THR A 380 -17.78 -20.88 -7.86
N GLN A 381 -16.57 -20.75 -8.44
CA GLN A 381 -15.51 -21.76 -8.28
C GLN A 381 -15.10 -21.97 -6.82
N LEU A 382 -15.14 -20.90 -6.02
CA LEU A 382 -14.84 -20.96 -4.59
C LEU A 382 -16.04 -21.36 -3.74
N GLY A 383 -17.22 -21.62 -4.32
CA GLY A 383 -18.43 -21.91 -3.54
C GLY A 383 -18.80 -20.78 -2.56
N LEU A 384 -18.41 -19.54 -2.87
CA LEU A 384 -18.77 -18.33 -2.14
C LEU A 384 -20.02 -17.66 -2.74
N LEU A 385 -20.48 -18.16 -3.88
CA LEU A 385 -21.74 -17.82 -4.51
C LEU A 385 -22.38 -19.12 -5.01
N THR A 386 -23.59 -19.39 -4.54
CA THR A 386 -24.49 -20.39 -5.14
C THR A 386 -25.45 -19.66 -6.07
N LEU A 387 -25.39 -20.00 -7.35
CA LEU A 387 -26.31 -19.50 -8.38
C LEU A 387 -27.67 -20.18 -8.29
#